data_AF-A0A4U9Y2G9-F1
#
_entry.id   AF-A0A4U9Y2G9-F1
#
_cell.length_a   1.000
_cell.length_b   1.000
_cell.length_c   1.000
_cell.angle_alpha   90.00
_cell.angle_beta   90.00
_cell.angle_gamma   90.00
#
_symmetry.space_group_name_H-M   'P 1'
#
loop_
_entity.id
_entity.type
_entity.pdbx_description
1 polymer ?
#
loop_
_entity_poly.entity_id
_entity_poly.type
_entity_poly.pdbx_seq_one_letter_code
_entity_poly.pdbx_strand_id
1 'polypeptide(L)'
;MSKGYKVIDIGSNPEDDVTFGTCELCMSYGNEVDNPYLVIEKPDGTTEEVDIYYWSWGDYFEYYIDNVVEFSAFLSEQDIDDKEFEENSTSVIINLINEYDCLKLEEED
;
A
#
# COMPACT_ATOMS: atom_id res chain seq x y z
N MET A 1 19.77 -11.96 9.45
CA MET A 1 19.24 -11.66 8.11
C MET A 1 17.81 -12.12 8.12
N SER A 2 16.87 -11.19 7.97
CA SER A 2 15.47 -11.53 7.72
C SER A 2 15.38 -12.35 6.44
N LYS A 3 14.39 -13.24 6.38
CA LYS A 3 14.21 -14.12 5.21
C LYS A 3 13.23 -13.55 4.18
N GLY A 4 12.54 -12.46 4.48
CA GLY A 4 11.52 -11.86 3.63
C GLY A 4 11.36 -10.36 3.91
N TYR A 5 10.49 -9.74 3.12
CA TYR A 5 10.13 -8.32 3.20
C TYR A 5 9.45 -8.00 4.54
N LYS A 6 9.61 -6.77 5.03
CA LYS A 6 9.03 -6.34 6.30
C LYS A 6 8.59 -4.90 6.26
N VAL A 7 7.53 -4.59 7.00
CA VAL A 7 7.20 -3.21 7.33
C VAL A 7 8.04 -2.78 8.52
N ILE A 8 8.80 -1.70 8.37
CA ILE A 8 9.63 -1.13 9.46
C ILE A 8 9.15 0.24 9.92
N ASP A 9 8.35 0.93 9.11
CA ASP A 9 7.71 2.18 9.47
C ASP A 9 6.45 2.39 8.61
N ILE A 10 5.59 3.31 9.04
CA ILE A 10 4.39 3.75 8.32
C ILE A 10 4.30 5.26 8.38
N GLY A 11 3.75 5.87 7.33
CA GLY A 11 3.54 7.32 7.31
C GLY A 11 2.48 7.73 6.31
N SER A 12 2.27 9.02 6.24
CA SER A 12 1.40 9.64 5.24
C SER A 12 2.01 10.97 4.78
N ASN A 13 1.66 11.36 3.55
CA ASN A 13 2.12 12.61 2.94
C ASN A 13 0.92 13.42 2.43
N PRO A 14 0.14 14.02 3.34
CA PRO A 14 -1.15 14.59 3.00
C PRO A 14 -1.03 15.71 1.97
N GLU A 15 -2.01 15.77 1.06
CA GLU A 15 -2.11 16.78 0.01
C GLU A 15 -3.45 17.50 0.08
N ASP A 16 -3.39 18.82 0.22
CA ASP A 16 -4.55 19.71 0.24
C ASP A 16 -4.97 20.12 -1.18
N ASP A 17 -6.23 20.57 -1.33
CA ASP A 17 -6.76 21.17 -2.56
C ASP A 17 -6.68 20.26 -3.82
N VAL A 18 -6.90 18.96 -3.64
CA VAL A 18 -6.86 17.96 -4.73
C VAL A 18 -8.12 17.96 -5.60
N THR A 19 -7.93 17.70 -6.90
CA THR A 19 -9.01 17.60 -7.89
C THR A 19 -9.30 16.14 -8.22
N PHE A 20 -10.55 15.75 -8.11
CA PHE A 20 -11.04 14.41 -8.45
C PHE A 20 -11.81 14.44 -9.77
N GLY A 21 -11.76 13.32 -10.47
CA GLY A 21 -12.39 13.12 -11.77
C GLY A 21 -11.62 13.76 -12.92
N THR A 22 -11.68 13.11 -14.09
CA THR A 22 -11.02 13.57 -15.32
C THR A 22 -12.00 14.19 -16.34
N CYS A 23 -13.30 14.14 -16.05
CA CYS A 23 -14.37 14.69 -16.89
C CYS A 23 -14.76 16.10 -16.42
N GLU A 24 -14.74 17.10 -17.31
CA GLU A 24 -15.06 18.51 -16.97
C GLU A 24 -16.41 18.71 -16.27
N LEU A 25 -17.39 17.80 -16.47
CA LEU A 25 -18.71 17.86 -15.82
C LEU A 25 -18.81 17.02 -14.54
N CYS A 26 -17.84 16.12 -14.30
CA CYS A 26 -17.81 15.24 -13.12
C CYS A 26 -16.66 15.60 -12.16
N MET A 27 -15.90 16.65 -12.45
CA MET A 27 -14.83 17.11 -11.58
C MET A 27 -15.39 17.58 -10.24
N SER A 28 -14.76 17.13 -9.16
CA SER A 28 -14.99 17.65 -7.81
C SER A 28 -13.67 18.06 -7.19
N TYR A 29 -13.74 18.91 -6.17
CA TYR A 29 -12.59 19.28 -5.36
C TYR A 29 -12.77 18.63 -4.00
N GLY A 30 -11.73 17.96 -3.51
CA GLY A 30 -11.65 17.55 -2.12
C GLY A 30 -10.67 18.43 -1.38
N ASN A 31 -10.85 18.52 -0.07
CA ASN A 31 -10.04 19.39 0.75
C ASN A 31 -8.65 18.78 1.03
N GLU A 32 -8.57 17.46 1.16
CA GLU A 32 -7.36 16.75 1.61
C GLU A 32 -7.42 15.26 1.20
N VAL A 33 -6.28 14.67 0.85
CA VAL A 33 -6.03 13.21 0.75
C VAL A 33 -4.80 12.87 1.61
N ASP A 34 -4.77 11.69 2.23
CA ASP A 34 -3.72 11.34 3.20
C ASP A 34 -2.41 10.87 2.53
N ASN A 35 -2.49 10.23 1.36
CA ASN A 35 -1.37 9.62 0.64
C ASN A 35 -0.50 8.72 1.56
N PRO A 36 -1.05 7.63 2.11
CA PRO A 36 -0.31 6.75 3.03
C PRO A 36 0.77 5.93 2.33
N TYR A 37 1.85 5.64 3.06
CA TYR A 37 2.95 4.80 2.60
C TYR A 37 3.48 3.88 3.71
N LEU A 38 4.13 2.80 3.28
CA LEU A 38 4.90 1.91 4.15
C LEU A 38 6.38 2.07 3.86
N VAL A 39 7.22 1.98 4.89
CA VAL A 39 8.66 1.78 4.71
C VAL A 39 8.95 0.29 4.80
N ILE A 40 9.39 -0.29 3.69
CA ILE A 40 9.64 -1.72 3.53
C ILE A 40 11.14 -2.00 3.58
N GLU A 41 11.57 -2.86 4.50
CA GLU A 41 12.92 -3.46 4.49
C GLU A 41 12.92 -4.72 3.60
N LYS A 42 13.75 -4.71 2.55
CA LYS A 42 13.97 -5.83 1.63
C LYS A 42 14.88 -6.89 2.25
N PRO A 43 14.92 -8.12 1.71
CA PRO A 43 15.79 -9.18 2.21
C PRO A 43 17.29 -8.84 2.21
N ASP A 44 17.73 -7.96 1.30
CA ASP A 44 19.11 -7.48 1.21
C ASP A 44 19.46 -6.39 2.24
N GLY A 45 18.47 -5.93 3.01
CA GLY A 45 18.58 -4.88 4.03
C GLY A 45 18.42 -3.45 3.51
N THR A 46 18.12 -3.26 2.22
CA THR A 46 17.73 -1.96 1.69
C THR A 46 16.30 -1.62 2.06
N THR A 47 15.96 -0.34 2.02
CA THR A 47 14.63 0.16 2.39
C THR A 47 13.99 0.91 1.23
N GLU A 48 12.68 0.77 1.08
CA GLU A 48 11.89 1.47 0.07
C GLU A 48 10.59 2.01 0.69
N GLU A 49 10.25 3.26 0.37
CA GLU A 49 8.93 3.83 0.65
C GLU A 49 7.98 3.38 -0.45
N VAL A 50 6.87 2.76 -0.05
CA VAL A 50 5.88 2.20 -0.96
C VAL A 50 4.52 2.81 -0.64
N ASP A 51 3.98 3.58 -1.58
CA ASP A 51 2.64 4.13 -1.48
C ASP A 51 1.61 3.00 -1.43
N ILE A 52 0.66 3.11 -0.51
CA ILE A 52 -0.51 2.21 -0.42
C ILE A 52 -1.79 2.94 -0.84
N TYR A 53 -1.63 3.86 -1.79
CA TYR A 53 -2.70 4.53 -2.49
C TYR A 53 -2.37 4.59 -3.99
N TYR A 54 -3.38 4.87 -4.81
CA TYR A 54 -3.14 5.24 -6.20
C TYR A 54 -4.28 6.08 -6.76
N TRP A 55 -3.97 6.78 -7.85
CA TRP A 55 -4.94 7.50 -8.67
C TRP A 55 -5.26 6.71 -9.94
N SER A 56 -6.54 6.56 -10.24
CA SER A 56 -7.00 5.95 -11.49
C SER A 56 -8.15 6.75 -12.07
N TRP A 57 -7.95 7.30 -13.27
CA TRP A 57 -8.95 8.11 -13.98
C TRP A 57 -9.51 9.32 -13.20
N GLY A 58 -8.74 9.84 -12.24
CA GLY A 58 -9.12 10.94 -11.36
C GLY A 58 -9.83 10.49 -10.08
N ASP A 59 -10.04 9.19 -9.89
CA ASP A 59 -10.50 8.63 -8.63
C ASP A 59 -9.27 8.25 -7.78
N TYR A 60 -9.36 8.54 -6.48
CA TYR A 60 -8.34 8.24 -5.49
C TYR A 60 -8.73 6.98 -4.73
N PHE A 61 -7.79 6.03 -4.65
CA PHE A 61 -7.96 4.78 -3.93
C PHE A 61 -6.90 4.69 -2.85
N GLU A 62 -7.33 4.44 -1.63
CA GLU A 62 -6.48 4.32 -0.45
C GLU A 62 -6.69 2.96 0.21
N TYR A 63 -5.60 2.35 0.69
CA TYR A 63 -5.62 1.06 1.36
C TYR A 63 -5.18 1.21 2.81
N TYR A 64 -5.80 0.40 3.66
CA TYR A 64 -5.58 0.43 5.11
C TYR A 64 -5.17 -0.95 5.59
N ILE A 65 -4.32 -0.98 6.62
CA ILE A 65 -3.91 -2.22 7.27
C ILE A 65 -4.34 -2.12 8.74
N ASP A 66 -5.28 -2.96 9.14
CA ASP A 66 -5.83 -2.93 10.51
C ASP A 66 -4.79 -3.26 11.59
N ASN A 67 -3.96 -4.28 11.31
CA ASN A 67 -2.86 -4.66 12.19
C ASN A 67 -1.56 -4.82 11.40
N VAL A 68 -0.73 -3.77 11.42
CA VAL A 68 0.54 -3.71 10.68
C VAL A 68 1.56 -4.76 11.15
N VAL A 69 1.50 -5.17 12.42
CA VAL A 69 2.45 -6.16 12.97
C VAL A 69 2.13 -7.55 12.40
N GLU A 70 0.85 -7.91 12.37
CA GLU A 70 0.38 -9.17 11.75
C GLU A 70 0.60 -9.15 10.24
N PHE A 71 0.28 -8.04 9.58
CA PHE A 71 0.56 -7.88 8.15
C PHE A 71 2.05 -8.02 7.85
N SER A 72 2.94 -7.41 8.67
CA SER A 72 4.39 -7.57 8.46
C SER A 72 4.85 -9.01 8.70
N ALA A 73 4.17 -9.79 9.55
CA ALA A 73 4.46 -11.21 9.71
C ALA A 73 4.05 -11.98 8.45
N PHE A 74 2.82 -11.76 7.95
CA PHE A 74 2.32 -12.30 6.69
C PHE A 74 3.24 -11.95 5.51
N LEU A 75 3.63 -10.68 5.38
CA LEU A 75 4.53 -10.19 4.33
C LEU A 75 5.88 -10.90 4.35
N SER A 76 6.41 -11.21 5.54
CA SER A 76 7.72 -11.85 5.68
C SER A 76 7.76 -13.31 5.23
N GLU A 77 6.59 -13.92 5.02
CA GLU A 77 6.42 -15.30 4.53
C GLU A 77 6.20 -15.37 3.01
N GLN A 78 5.98 -14.21 2.36
CA GLN A 78 5.71 -14.16 0.92
C GLN A 78 6.99 -14.34 0.09
N ASP A 79 6.88 -15.14 -0.97
CA ASP A 79 7.93 -15.31 -1.97
C ASP A 79 7.74 -14.29 -3.10
N ILE A 80 8.19 -13.06 -2.85
CA ILE A 80 8.05 -11.93 -3.77
C ILE A 80 9.22 -11.92 -4.76
N ASP A 81 8.92 -11.81 -6.05
CA ASP A 81 9.96 -11.60 -7.07
C ASP A 81 10.53 -10.18 -6.95
N ASP A 82 11.84 -10.08 -6.65
CA ASP A 82 12.51 -8.80 -6.42
C ASP A 82 12.39 -7.85 -7.62
N LYS A 83 12.37 -8.38 -8.85
CA LYS A 83 12.26 -7.56 -10.06
C LYS A 83 10.84 -7.01 -10.21
N GLU A 84 9.82 -7.83 -9.95
CA GLU A 84 8.44 -7.37 -9.92
C GLU A 84 8.23 -6.30 -8.85
N PHE A 85 8.82 -6.47 -7.67
CA PHE A 85 8.78 -5.47 -6.61
C PHE A 85 9.44 -4.15 -7.04
N GLU A 86 10.64 -4.19 -7.63
CA GLU A 86 11.33 -3.00 -8.12
C GLU A 86 10.56 -2.24 -9.22
N GLU A 87 9.83 -2.96 -10.07
CA GLU A 87 9.07 -2.35 -11.17
C GLU A 87 7.69 -1.87 -10.72
N ASN A 88 7.07 -2.49 -9.70
CA ASN A 88 5.65 -2.29 -9.34
C ASN A 88 5.35 -2.41 -7.83
N SER A 89 6.25 -1.95 -6.95
CA SER A 89 6.14 -2.14 -5.48
C SER A 89 4.78 -1.78 -4.91
N THR A 90 4.19 -0.65 -5.28
CA THR A 90 2.82 -0.25 -4.87
C THR A 90 1.77 -1.31 -5.22
N SER A 91 1.79 -1.83 -6.46
CA SER A 91 0.79 -2.83 -6.87
C SER A 91 0.98 -4.16 -6.14
N VAL A 92 2.24 -4.58 -5.94
CA VAL A 92 2.58 -5.80 -5.18
C VAL A 92 2.08 -5.68 -3.74
N ILE A 93 2.40 -4.59 -3.06
CA ILE A 93 1.99 -4.39 -1.67
C ILE A 93 0.47 -4.28 -1.54
N ILE A 94 -0.21 -3.52 -2.42
CA ILE A 94 -1.67 -3.42 -2.39
C ILE A 94 -2.35 -4.78 -2.60
N ASN A 95 -1.84 -5.61 -3.50
CA ASN A 95 -2.37 -6.97 -3.70
C ASN A 95 -2.23 -7.81 -2.43
N LEU A 96 -1.08 -7.73 -1.75
CA LEU A 96 -0.83 -8.44 -0.50
C LEU A 96 -1.70 -7.94 0.66
N ILE A 97 -2.01 -6.64 0.71
CA ILE A 97 -2.96 -6.09 1.69
C ILE A 97 -4.34 -6.70 1.47
N ASN A 98 -4.83 -6.72 0.23
CA ASN A 98 -6.14 -7.31 -0.09
C ASN A 98 -6.18 -8.81 0.23
N GLU A 99 -5.11 -9.56 -0.05
CA GLU A 99 -5.02 -10.99 0.28
C GLU A 99 -5.08 -11.21 1.79
N TYR A 100 -4.31 -10.44 2.56
CA TYR A 100 -4.33 -10.47 4.02
C TYR A 100 -5.72 -10.18 4.59
N ASP A 101 -6.41 -9.16 4.07
CA ASP A 101 -7.76 -8.81 4.49
C ASP A 101 -8.77 -9.92 4.16
N CYS A 102 -8.65 -10.56 2.99
CA CYS A 102 -9.51 -11.69 2.62
C CYS A 102 -9.32 -12.88 3.57
N LEU A 103 -8.07 -13.20 3.94
CA LEU A 103 -7.78 -14.29 4.88
C LEU A 103 -8.40 -14.04 6.24
N LYS A 104 -8.34 -12.80 6.74
CA LYS A 104 -8.98 -12.44 8.02
C LYS A 104 -10.48 -12.62 8.00
N LEU A 105 -11.15 -12.27 6.90
CA LEU A 105 -12.60 -12.45 6.77
C LEU A 105 -12.99 -13.93 6.79
N GLU A 106 -12.17 -14.83 6.24
CA GLU A 106 -12.42 -16.27 6.26
C GLU A 106 -12.20 -16.91 7.65
N GLU A 107 -11.37 -16.32 8.51
CA GLU A 107 -11.14 -16.81 9.88
C GLU A 107 -12.23 -16.40 10.88
N GLU A 108 -13.03 -15.39 10.54
CA GLU A 108 -14.11 -14.87 11.39
C GLU A 108 -15.47 -15.59 11.16
N ASP A 109 -15.60 -16.40 10.10
CA ASP A 109 -16.78 -17.20 9.73
C ASP A 109 -16.82 -18.61 10.36
#